data_AF-A0A957EAN0-F1
#
_entry.id   AF-A0A957EAN0-F1
#
_cell.length_a   1.000
_cell.length_b   1.000
_cell.length_c   1.000
_cell.angle_alpha   90.00
_cell.angle_beta   90.00
_cell.angle_gamma   90.00
#
_symmetry.space_group_name_H-M   'P 1'
#
loop_
_entity.id
_entity.type
_entity.pdbx_description
1 polymer ?
#
loop_
_entity_poly.entity_id
_entity_poly.type
_entity_poly.pdbx_seq_one_letter_code
_entity_poly.pdbx_strand_id
1 'polypeptide(L)'
;NKPLLGINHIEGHIYSLWLTEQVDEIEFPLLTLVVSGGHTELYLMADHGRYQHLGGTLDDAAGEAFDKVGRVLGLPFPGGPAIDKLAATGNATAYKFPRAVMEDGFNFSFSGLKTAVARQVKHFDKTRMPVEDVAASFQTAVIDALVTKTERAAMAYGVTAVHMAGGVSANRELRRTMTERLTIPVRYPSPILCTDNAAMIGAAAHWHFINGRRDNLNIDVIPSLQLV
;
A
#
# COMPACT_ATOMS: atom_id res chain seq x y z
N ASN A 1 -20.74 -28.54 13.56
CA ASN A 1 -20.83 -28.44 12.09
C ASN A 1 -21.01 -27.00 11.65
N LYS A 2 -19.91 -26.32 11.33
CA LYS A 2 -19.89 -24.98 10.70
C LYS A 2 -19.02 -25.06 9.44
N PRO A 3 -19.29 -24.27 8.40
CA PRO A 3 -18.50 -24.30 7.18
C PRO A 3 -17.15 -23.61 7.31
N LEU A 4 -16.22 -23.98 6.43
CA LEU A 4 -14.88 -23.42 6.31
C LEU A 4 -14.77 -22.55 5.04
N LEU A 5 -14.01 -21.47 5.11
CA LEU A 5 -13.62 -20.66 3.95
C LEU A 5 -12.13 -20.29 4.06
N GLY A 6 -11.38 -20.57 3.01
CA GLY A 6 -10.02 -20.06 2.80
C GLY A 6 -10.06 -18.74 2.05
N ILE A 7 -9.42 -17.72 2.60
CA ILE A 7 -9.50 -16.35 2.09
C ILE A 7 -8.13 -15.90 1.64
N ASN A 8 -8.08 -15.21 0.49
CA ASN A 8 -6.87 -14.59 0.02
C ASN A 8 -6.49 -13.44 0.96
N HIS A 9 -5.24 -13.41 1.41
CA HIS A 9 -4.75 -12.37 2.34
C HIS A 9 -4.88 -10.94 1.76
N ILE A 10 -4.60 -10.76 0.47
CA ILE A 10 -4.75 -9.47 -0.24
C ILE A 10 -6.23 -9.07 -0.29
N GLU A 11 -7.12 -10.03 -0.56
CA GLU A 11 -8.57 -9.80 -0.52
C GLU A 11 -9.00 -9.36 0.88
N GLY A 12 -8.44 -9.95 1.94
CA GLY A 12 -8.61 -9.47 3.30
C GLY A 12 -8.29 -7.99 3.46
N HIS A 13 -7.12 -7.54 2.98
CA HIS A 13 -6.77 -6.11 3.00
C HIS A 13 -7.78 -5.25 2.23
N ILE A 14 -8.24 -5.68 1.06
CA ILE A 14 -9.28 -4.97 0.30
C ILE A 14 -10.56 -4.86 1.13
N TYR A 15 -10.98 -5.93 1.80
CA TYR A 15 -12.20 -5.94 2.60
C TYR A 15 -12.08 -5.24 3.96
N SER A 16 -10.89 -4.80 4.37
CA SER A 16 -10.72 -4.00 5.59
C SER A 16 -11.50 -2.67 5.56
N LEU A 17 -11.79 -2.12 4.37
CA LEU A 17 -12.66 -0.95 4.22
C LEU A 17 -14.09 -1.21 4.68
N TRP A 18 -14.60 -2.44 4.47
CA TRP A 18 -15.95 -2.82 4.86
C TRP A 18 -16.15 -2.97 6.37
N LEU A 19 -15.10 -2.76 7.16
CA LEU A 19 -15.15 -2.70 8.62
C LEU A 19 -15.19 -1.26 9.16
N THR A 20 -15.28 -0.27 8.26
CA THR A 20 -15.34 1.16 8.60
C THR A 20 -16.77 1.67 8.58
N GLU A 21 -17.05 2.81 9.21
CA GLU A 21 -18.42 3.36 9.32
C GLU A 21 -19.01 3.90 7.99
N GLN A 22 -18.25 3.86 6.88
CA GLN A 22 -18.58 4.52 5.61
C GLN A 22 -18.88 3.54 4.45
N VAL A 23 -19.29 2.31 4.77
CA VAL A 23 -19.53 1.27 3.75
C VAL A 23 -20.68 1.61 2.80
N ASP A 24 -21.73 2.27 3.32
CA ASP A 24 -22.97 2.52 2.58
C ASP A 24 -22.79 3.48 1.39
N GLU A 25 -21.64 4.13 1.27
CA GLU A 25 -21.31 5.04 0.18
C GLU A 25 -20.44 4.39 -0.91
N ILE A 26 -20.15 3.08 -0.84
CA ILE A 26 -19.28 2.40 -1.80
C ILE A 26 -20.05 2.07 -3.09
N GLU A 27 -19.70 2.77 -4.17
CA GLU A 27 -20.17 2.47 -5.52
C GLU A 27 -19.03 1.85 -6.35
N PHE A 28 -19.30 0.84 -7.16
CA PHE A 28 -18.31 0.26 -8.07
C PHE A 28 -18.32 0.96 -9.44
N PRO A 29 -17.23 0.94 -10.22
CA PRO A 29 -15.96 0.27 -9.95
C PRO A 29 -15.02 1.07 -9.03
N LEU A 30 -14.28 0.36 -8.18
CA LEU A 30 -13.27 0.92 -7.28
C LEU A 30 -11.86 0.62 -7.80
N LEU A 31 -10.92 1.51 -7.54
CA LEU A 31 -9.49 1.19 -7.63
C LEU A 31 -8.96 0.95 -6.22
N THR A 32 -8.30 -0.19 -5.98
CA THR A 32 -7.67 -0.49 -4.70
C THR A 32 -6.15 -0.54 -4.82
N LEU A 33 -5.46 0.33 -4.07
CA LEU A 33 -4.03 0.27 -3.83
C LEU A 33 -3.77 -0.53 -2.55
N VAL A 34 -3.25 -1.74 -2.68
CA VAL A 34 -2.79 -2.56 -1.55
C VAL A 34 -1.30 -2.34 -1.37
N VAL A 35 -0.92 -1.63 -0.31
CA VAL A 35 0.45 -1.22 -0.03
C VAL A 35 0.85 -1.59 1.40
N SER A 36 1.55 -2.72 1.55
CA SER A 36 1.97 -3.29 2.83
C SER A 36 3.48 -3.56 2.86
N GLY A 37 3.94 -4.31 3.87
CA GLY A 37 5.34 -4.75 3.96
C GLY A 37 5.77 -5.60 2.77
N GLY A 38 4.88 -6.48 2.28
CA GLY A 38 5.18 -7.44 1.21
C GLY A 38 4.41 -7.24 -0.09
N HIS A 39 3.45 -6.30 -0.13
CA HIS A 39 2.61 -6.08 -1.30
C HIS A 39 2.65 -4.62 -1.72
N THR A 40 2.69 -4.36 -3.02
CA THR A 40 2.39 -3.05 -3.59
C THR A 40 1.71 -3.28 -4.92
N GLU A 41 0.38 -3.34 -4.87
CA GLU A 41 -0.47 -3.83 -5.96
C GLU A 41 -1.61 -2.84 -6.22
N LEU A 42 -2.00 -2.72 -7.50
CA LEU A 42 -3.19 -2.00 -7.95
C LEU A 42 -4.19 -2.99 -8.53
N TYR A 43 -5.41 -2.98 -7.98
CA TYR A 43 -6.54 -3.78 -8.44
C TYR A 43 -7.71 -2.88 -8.84
N LEU A 44 -8.28 -3.12 -10.01
CA LEU A 44 -9.63 -2.67 -10.33
C LEU A 44 -10.61 -3.67 -9.72
N MET A 45 -11.58 -3.20 -8.95
CA MET A 45 -12.63 -4.00 -8.37
C MET A 45 -13.96 -3.57 -9.00
N ALA A 46 -14.50 -4.41 -9.88
CA ALA A 46 -15.73 -4.13 -10.63
C ALA A 46 -17.00 -4.45 -9.82
N ASP A 47 -16.87 -5.34 -8.84
CA ASP A 47 -17.90 -5.73 -7.87
C ASP A 47 -17.22 -6.51 -6.74
N HIS A 48 -17.97 -6.93 -5.73
CA HIS A 48 -17.54 -7.91 -4.74
C HIS A 48 -16.98 -9.18 -5.38
N GLY A 49 -15.77 -9.57 -4.97
CA GLY A 49 -15.10 -10.76 -5.50
C GLY A 49 -14.71 -10.68 -6.98
N ARG A 50 -14.83 -9.51 -7.63
CA ARG A 50 -14.52 -9.32 -9.06
C ARG A 50 -13.36 -8.36 -9.23
N TYR A 51 -12.16 -8.92 -9.35
CA TYR A 51 -10.92 -8.18 -9.42
C TYR A 51 -10.29 -8.25 -10.81
N GLN A 52 -9.55 -7.20 -11.16
CA GLN A 52 -8.59 -7.21 -12.23
C GLN A 52 -7.29 -6.61 -11.71
N HIS A 53 -6.22 -7.40 -11.72
CA HIS A 53 -4.88 -6.91 -11.41
C HIS A 53 -4.41 -5.97 -12.52
N LEU A 54 -4.02 -4.74 -12.14
CA LEU A 54 -3.56 -3.72 -13.07
C LEU A 54 -2.03 -3.58 -13.10
N GLY A 55 -1.39 -3.81 -11.96
CA GLY A 55 0.04 -3.71 -11.83
C GLY A 55 0.51 -3.91 -10.39
N GLY A 56 1.77 -4.32 -10.26
CA GLY A 56 2.39 -4.67 -8.99
C GLY A 56 3.83 -4.19 -8.90
N THR A 57 4.47 -4.40 -7.75
CA THR A 57 5.91 -4.20 -7.65
C THR A 57 6.64 -5.25 -8.49
N LEU A 58 7.66 -4.82 -9.24
CA LEU A 58 8.57 -5.70 -9.97
C LEU A 58 9.78 -6.12 -9.11
N ASP A 59 9.96 -5.48 -7.95
CA ASP A 59 11.08 -5.73 -7.05
C ASP A 59 10.69 -5.66 -5.56
N ASP A 60 11.20 -4.69 -4.80
CA ASP A 60 10.89 -4.50 -3.39
C ASP A 60 9.46 -3.92 -3.28
N ALA A 61 8.67 -4.35 -2.30
CA ALA A 61 7.42 -3.65 -1.96
C ALA A 61 7.73 -2.29 -1.30
N ALA A 62 6.78 -1.36 -1.31
CA ALA A 62 6.96 -0.04 -0.70
C ALA A 62 7.27 -0.15 0.80
N GLY A 63 6.55 -1.01 1.54
CA GLY A 63 6.80 -1.21 2.98
C GLY A 63 8.19 -1.78 3.25
N GLU A 64 8.63 -2.74 2.44
CA GLU A 64 9.99 -3.27 2.49
C GLU A 64 11.04 -2.18 2.20
N ALA A 65 10.78 -1.28 1.26
CA ALA A 65 11.66 -0.13 1.00
C ALA A 65 11.76 0.80 2.22
N PHE A 66 10.63 1.11 2.88
CA PHE A 66 10.61 1.86 4.13
C PHE A 66 11.43 1.17 5.23
N ASP A 67 11.26 -0.14 5.43
CA ASP A 67 11.98 -0.89 6.46
C ASP A 67 13.49 -0.95 6.20
N LYS A 68 13.89 -1.17 4.94
CA LYS A 68 15.30 -1.18 4.54
C LYS A 68 15.94 0.21 4.71
N VAL A 69 15.26 1.27 4.28
CA VAL A 69 15.77 2.64 4.47
C VAL A 69 15.80 3.02 5.95
N GLY A 70 14.79 2.66 6.73
CA GLY A 70 14.79 2.88 8.17
C GLY A 70 16.01 2.27 8.85
N ARG A 71 16.37 1.04 8.46
CA ARG A 71 17.60 0.38 8.92
C ARG A 71 18.87 1.12 8.51
N VAL A 72 18.95 1.61 7.26
CA VAL A 72 20.11 2.40 6.79
C VAL A 72 20.27 3.69 7.60
N LEU A 73 19.15 4.29 8.01
CA LEU A 73 19.11 5.51 8.83
C LEU A 73 19.28 5.25 10.34
N GLY A 74 19.41 3.98 10.77
CA GLY A 74 19.55 3.62 12.18
C GLY A 74 18.27 3.74 13.00
N LEU A 75 17.10 3.67 12.35
CA LEU A 75 15.78 3.80 12.97
C LEU A 75 15.25 2.46 13.51
N PRO A 76 14.34 2.49 14.51
CA PRO A 76 13.68 1.28 14.99
C PRO A 76 12.80 0.64 13.91
N PHE A 77 12.58 -0.67 14.03
CA PHE A 77 11.62 -1.42 13.23
C PHE A 77 10.21 -1.36 13.87
N PRO A 78 9.11 -1.22 13.11
CA PRO A 78 9.05 -1.06 11.65
C PRO A 78 9.51 0.34 11.18
N GLY A 79 10.17 0.40 10.03
CA GLY A 79 10.79 1.61 9.49
C GLY A 79 9.78 2.61 8.94
N GLY A 80 8.63 2.15 8.43
CA GLY A 80 7.57 3.00 7.89
C GLY A 80 7.08 4.08 8.87
N PRO A 81 6.56 3.73 10.06
CA PRO A 81 6.13 4.71 11.06
C PRO A 81 7.26 5.60 11.58
N ALA A 82 8.49 5.07 11.70
CA ALA A 82 9.64 5.84 12.16
C ALA A 82 10.04 6.93 11.14
N ILE A 83 10.09 6.57 9.86
CA ILE A 83 10.33 7.50 8.75
C ILE A 83 9.20 8.53 8.68
N ASP A 84 7.94 8.11 8.79
CA ASP A 84 6.80 9.03 8.73
C ASP A 84 6.83 10.09 9.85
N LYS A 85 7.33 9.71 11.03
CA LYS A 85 7.50 10.66 12.14
C LYS A 85 8.61 11.68 11.87
N LEU A 86 9.77 11.24 11.36
CA LEU A 86 10.93 12.10 11.11
C LEU A 86 10.77 12.98 9.88
N ALA A 87 10.16 12.44 8.82
CA ALA A 87 9.91 13.16 7.58
C ALA A 87 9.08 14.43 7.79
N ALA A 88 8.18 14.42 8.78
CA ALA A 88 7.35 15.57 9.13
C ALA A 88 8.14 16.83 9.57
N THR A 89 9.39 16.67 10.00
CA THR A 89 10.27 17.79 10.42
C THR A 89 11.44 18.02 9.45
N GLY A 90 11.53 17.24 8.37
CA GLY A 90 12.61 17.32 7.39
C GLY A 90 12.24 18.16 6.16
N ASN A 91 13.26 18.57 5.41
CA ASN A 91 13.10 19.19 4.11
C ASN A 91 12.98 18.10 3.02
N ALA A 92 11.74 17.89 2.54
CA ALA A 92 11.40 16.95 1.47
C ALA A 92 12.12 17.21 0.12
N THR A 93 12.71 18.39 -0.07
CA THR A 93 13.42 18.78 -1.30
C THR A 93 14.94 18.78 -1.16
N ALA A 94 15.48 18.42 0.00
CA ALA A 94 16.92 18.43 0.27
C ALA A 94 17.69 17.48 -0.65
N TYR A 95 17.09 16.34 -1.01
CA TYR A 95 17.72 15.33 -1.88
C TYR A 95 16.78 14.90 -3.01
N LYS A 96 17.34 14.82 -4.23
CA LYS A 96 16.60 14.33 -5.40
C LYS A 96 16.83 12.85 -5.58
N PHE A 97 15.99 12.04 -4.94
CA PHE A 97 16.01 10.60 -5.15
C PHE A 97 15.26 10.18 -6.42
N PRO A 98 15.68 9.08 -7.09
CA PRO A 98 15.03 8.62 -8.30
C PRO A 98 13.59 8.18 -8.01
N ARG A 99 12.68 8.59 -8.87
CA ARG A 99 11.32 8.08 -8.93
C ARG A 99 11.30 7.03 -10.03
N ALA A 100 11.09 5.76 -9.70
CA ALA A 100 10.97 4.72 -10.72
C ALA A 100 9.59 4.82 -11.40
N VAL A 101 9.34 5.90 -12.13
CA VAL A 101 8.14 6.04 -12.94
C VAL A 101 8.43 5.33 -14.26
N MET A 102 8.07 4.05 -14.32
CA MET A 102 8.02 3.34 -15.60
C MET A 102 6.95 4.01 -16.47
N GLU A 103 7.26 4.32 -17.72
CA GLU A 103 6.32 5.02 -18.62
C GLU A 103 5.10 4.13 -18.93
N ASP A 104 5.33 2.83 -19.14
CA ASP A 104 4.30 1.85 -19.49
C ASP A 104 3.70 1.14 -18.27
N GLY A 105 2.37 0.99 -18.27
CA GLY A 105 1.60 0.23 -17.28
C GLY A 105 1.50 0.84 -15.88
N PHE A 106 1.01 0.04 -14.93
CA PHE A 106 0.75 0.42 -13.54
C PHE A 106 1.69 -0.24 -12.53
N ASN A 107 2.82 -0.79 -13.01
CA ASN A 107 3.82 -1.43 -12.16
C ASN A 107 4.67 -0.43 -11.36
N PHE A 108 5.23 -0.91 -10.25
CA PHE A 108 6.09 -0.17 -9.32
C PHE A 108 7.50 -0.75 -9.23
N SER A 109 8.46 0.06 -8.80
CA SER A 109 9.83 -0.38 -8.47
C SER A 109 10.42 0.55 -7.41
N PHE A 110 11.04 -0.02 -6.38
CA PHE A 110 11.65 0.72 -5.27
C PHE A 110 13.09 0.29 -4.96
N SER A 111 13.60 -0.77 -5.59
CA SER A 111 14.97 -1.27 -5.36
C SER A 111 16.06 -0.23 -5.68
N GLY A 112 15.89 0.53 -6.76
CA GLY A 112 16.81 1.60 -7.17
C GLY A 112 16.84 2.77 -6.18
N LEU A 113 15.67 3.10 -5.60
CA LEU A 113 15.51 4.16 -4.61
C LEU A 113 16.28 3.85 -3.32
N LYS A 114 16.16 2.63 -2.79
CA LYS A 114 16.95 2.15 -1.65
C LYS A 114 18.46 2.31 -1.90
N THR A 115 18.91 1.93 -3.09
CA THR A 115 20.34 2.01 -3.45
C THR A 115 20.82 3.45 -3.50
N ALA A 116 20.01 4.37 -4.02
CA ALA A 116 20.31 5.79 -4.03
C ALA A 116 20.41 6.36 -2.61
N VAL A 117 19.48 6.02 -1.71
CA VAL A 117 19.53 6.44 -0.30
C VAL A 117 20.77 5.89 0.40
N ALA A 118 21.06 4.59 0.26
CA ALA A 118 22.24 3.97 0.87
C ALA A 118 23.56 4.62 0.38
N ARG A 119 23.62 5.02 -0.89
CA ARG A 119 24.76 5.79 -1.42
C ARG A 119 24.82 7.18 -0.82
N GLN A 120 23.69 7.88 -0.71
CA GLN A 120 23.63 9.22 -0.12
C GLN A 120 24.12 9.21 1.33
N VAL A 121 23.64 8.26 2.14
CA VAL A 121 24.01 8.10 3.55
C VAL A 121 25.51 7.87 3.75
N LYS A 122 26.19 7.16 2.82
CA LYS A 122 27.64 6.94 2.89
C LYS A 122 28.50 8.21 2.78
N HIS A 123 27.94 9.32 2.32
CA HIS A 123 28.67 10.60 2.23
C HIS A 123 28.71 11.36 3.56
N PHE A 124 27.97 10.91 4.58
CA PHE A 124 27.92 11.55 5.89
C PHE A 124 28.72 10.75 6.92
N ASP A 125 29.31 11.46 7.87
CA ASP A 125 29.65 10.85 9.16
C ASP A 125 28.35 10.52 9.90
N LYS A 126 28.32 9.37 10.58
CA LYS A 126 27.13 8.83 11.26
C LYS A 126 26.52 9.81 12.27
N THR A 127 27.33 10.72 12.82
CA THR A 127 26.91 11.70 13.83
C THR A 127 26.39 13.02 13.25
N ARG A 128 26.53 13.23 11.93
CA ARG A 128 26.23 14.51 11.25
C ARG A 128 25.24 14.38 10.10
N MET A 129 24.65 13.20 9.92
CA MET A 129 23.67 12.97 8.87
C MET A 129 22.37 13.73 9.17
N PRO A 130 21.83 14.52 8.24
CA PRO A 130 20.51 15.13 8.38
C PRO A 130 19.43 14.07 8.12
N VAL A 131 19.15 13.27 9.14
CA VAL A 131 18.29 12.08 9.04
C VAL A 131 16.89 12.45 8.61
N GLU A 132 16.37 13.55 9.12
CA GLU A 132 15.04 14.08 8.84
C GLU A 132 14.89 14.44 7.35
N ASP A 133 15.90 15.11 6.78
CA ASP A 133 15.90 15.52 5.37
C ASP A 133 16.01 14.33 4.41
N VAL A 134 16.84 13.34 4.77
CA VAL A 134 16.96 12.10 3.99
C VAL A 134 15.66 11.30 4.07
N ALA A 135 15.07 11.18 5.26
CA ALA A 135 13.79 10.50 5.48
C ALA A 135 12.64 11.19 4.71
N ALA A 136 12.55 12.52 4.78
CA ALA A 136 11.56 13.32 4.06
C ALA A 136 11.71 13.16 2.54
N SER A 137 12.91 13.36 2.01
CA SER A 137 13.19 13.24 0.57
C SER A 137 12.91 11.82 0.04
N PHE A 138 13.24 10.78 0.82
CA PHE A 138 12.91 9.39 0.48
C PHE A 138 11.41 9.13 0.49
N GLN A 139 10.72 9.55 1.55
CA GLN A 139 9.27 9.39 1.68
C GLN A 139 8.55 10.04 0.49
N THR A 140 8.93 11.27 0.13
CA THR A 140 8.37 11.97 -1.02
C THR A 140 8.55 11.18 -2.33
N ALA A 141 9.71 10.55 -2.55
CA ALA A 141 9.95 9.76 -3.76
C ALA A 141 9.05 8.51 -3.83
N VAL A 142 8.82 7.81 -2.70
CA VAL A 142 7.90 6.66 -2.65
C VAL A 142 6.46 7.10 -2.89
N ILE A 143 6.01 8.14 -2.18
CA ILE A 143 4.63 8.63 -2.25
C ILE A 143 4.30 9.14 -3.65
N ASP A 144 5.21 9.89 -4.27
CA ASP A 144 4.97 10.41 -5.61
C ASP A 144 4.80 9.29 -6.65
N ALA A 145 5.56 8.19 -6.53
CA ALA A 145 5.37 7.02 -7.38
C ALA A 145 4.01 6.34 -7.16
N LEU A 146 3.62 6.13 -5.89
CA LEU A 146 2.32 5.54 -5.53
C LEU A 146 1.15 6.39 -6.03
N VAL A 147 1.17 7.70 -5.74
CA VAL A 147 0.08 8.60 -6.10
C VAL A 147 -0.01 8.79 -7.61
N THR A 148 1.11 9.00 -8.30
CA THR A 148 1.10 9.20 -9.77
C THR A 148 0.55 7.99 -10.51
N LYS A 149 0.90 6.76 -10.10
CA LYS A 149 0.36 5.55 -10.73
C LYS A 149 -1.11 5.33 -10.39
N THR A 150 -1.51 5.61 -9.15
CA THR A 150 -2.89 5.46 -8.68
C THR A 150 -3.81 6.46 -9.39
N GLU A 151 -3.41 7.72 -9.51
CA GLU A 151 -4.13 8.77 -10.25
C GLU A 151 -4.29 8.39 -11.73
N ARG A 152 -3.20 7.96 -12.39
CA ARG A 152 -3.26 7.49 -13.79
C ARG A 152 -4.24 6.33 -13.96
N ALA A 153 -4.23 5.35 -13.06
CA ALA A 153 -5.15 4.21 -13.11
C ALA A 153 -6.60 4.66 -12.88
N ALA A 154 -6.84 5.53 -11.89
CA ALA A 154 -8.17 6.03 -11.59
C ALA A 154 -8.79 6.76 -12.80
N MET A 155 -8.00 7.61 -13.48
CA MET A 155 -8.42 8.29 -14.70
C MET A 155 -8.68 7.32 -15.86
N ALA A 156 -7.80 6.33 -16.06
CA ALA A 156 -7.89 5.39 -17.17
C ALA A 156 -9.12 4.47 -17.08
N TYR A 157 -9.53 4.10 -15.88
CA TYR A 157 -10.64 3.17 -15.64
C TYR A 157 -11.94 3.83 -15.19
N GLY A 158 -11.97 5.16 -15.02
CA GLY A 158 -13.18 5.90 -14.66
C GLY A 158 -13.79 5.42 -13.34
N VAL A 159 -12.96 5.17 -12.33
CA VAL A 159 -13.40 4.64 -11.03
C VAL A 159 -14.13 5.69 -10.21
N THR A 160 -15.06 5.24 -9.37
CA THR A 160 -15.87 6.10 -8.50
C THR A 160 -15.09 6.55 -7.26
N ALA A 161 -14.14 5.74 -6.79
CA ALA A 161 -13.32 6.02 -5.63
C ALA A 161 -12.00 5.22 -5.67
N VAL A 162 -11.02 5.70 -4.91
CA VAL A 162 -9.77 4.97 -4.62
C VAL A 162 -9.80 4.48 -3.18
N HIS A 163 -9.55 3.19 -3.00
CA HIS A 163 -9.34 2.58 -1.70
C HIS A 163 -7.84 2.32 -1.49
N MET A 164 -7.30 2.69 -0.32
CA MET A 164 -5.94 2.32 0.10
C MET A 164 -5.96 1.38 1.30
N ALA A 165 -5.29 0.24 1.17
CA ALA A 165 -5.16 -0.76 2.22
C ALA A 165 -3.70 -1.18 2.44
N GLY A 166 -3.42 -1.86 3.55
CA GLY A 166 -2.08 -2.31 3.93
C GLY A 166 -1.34 -1.31 4.81
N GLY A 167 -0.29 -1.76 5.51
CA GLY A 167 0.39 -0.97 6.54
C GLY A 167 0.95 0.39 6.08
N VAL A 168 1.36 0.52 4.82
CA VAL A 168 1.88 1.79 4.28
C VAL A 168 0.74 2.77 4.00
N SER A 169 -0.52 2.32 3.85
CA SER A 169 -1.67 3.21 3.69
C SER A 169 -1.94 4.08 4.93
N ALA A 170 -1.35 3.72 6.08
CA ALA A 170 -1.38 4.54 7.31
C ALA A 170 -0.44 5.75 7.25
N ASN A 171 0.43 5.85 6.24
CA ASN A 171 1.35 6.96 6.08
C ASN A 171 0.58 8.29 5.89
N ARG A 172 0.90 9.30 6.71
CA ARG A 172 0.13 10.56 6.75
C ARG A 172 0.29 11.36 5.46
N GLU A 173 1.50 11.42 4.94
CA GLU A 173 1.80 12.15 3.70
C GLU A 173 1.19 11.46 2.47
N LEU A 174 1.12 10.12 2.46
CA LEU A 174 0.43 9.37 1.40
C LEU A 174 -1.06 9.70 1.38
N ARG A 175 -1.72 9.65 2.55
CA ARG A 175 -3.14 10.01 2.69
C ARG A 175 -3.40 11.43 2.22
N ARG A 176 -2.58 12.39 2.70
CA ARG A 176 -2.69 13.80 2.33
C ARG A 176 -2.54 14.00 0.82
N THR A 177 -1.47 13.48 0.22
CA THR A 177 -1.14 13.68 -1.19
C THR A 177 -2.16 13.00 -2.12
N MET A 178 -2.64 11.80 -1.75
CA MET A 178 -3.67 11.10 -2.53
C MET A 178 -4.98 11.89 -2.53
N THR A 179 -5.44 12.36 -1.37
CA THR A 179 -6.67 13.16 -1.25
C THR A 179 -6.56 14.53 -1.94
N GLU A 180 -5.38 15.15 -1.95
CA GLU A 180 -5.17 16.43 -2.63
C GLU A 180 -5.12 16.31 -4.16
N ARG A 181 -4.54 15.22 -4.68
CA ARG A 181 -4.37 15.04 -6.14
C ARG A 181 -5.62 14.46 -6.81
N LEU A 182 -6.34 13.59 -6.13
CA LEU A 182 -7.52 12.94 -6.72
C LEU A 182 -8.79 13.75 -6.44
N THR A 183 -9.57 13.99 -7.49
CA THR A 183 -10.88 14.67 -7.38
C THR A 183 -12.02 13.74 -6.96
N ILE A 184 -11.74 12.44 -6.84
CA ILE A 184 -12.69 11.41 -6.42
C ILE A 184 -12.41 10.99 -4.96
N PRO A 185 -13.39 10.42 -4.24
CA PRO A 185 -13.19 9.98 -2.87
C PRO A 185 -11.99 9.03 -2.72
N VAL A 186 -11.12 9.36 -1.76
CA VAL A 186 -10.02 8.49 -1.32
C VAL A 186 -10.40 7.93 0.05
N ARG A 187 -10.53 6.61 0.12
CA ARG A 187 -10.94 5.89 1.33
C ARG A 187 -9.81 5.03 1.84
N TYR A 188 -9.74 4.89 3.15
CA TYR A 188 -8.76 4.06 3.83
C TYR A 188 -9.31 3.71 5.21
N PRO A 189 -8.97 2.53 5.75
CA PRO A 189 -9.46 2.16 7.05
C PRO A 189 -8.70 2.88 8.17
N SER A 190 -9.22 2.76 9.39
CA SER A 190 -8.51 3.23 10.57
C SER A 190 -7.14 2.52 10.69
N PRO A 191 -6.13 3.14 11.32
CA PRO A 191 -4.77 2.57 11.36
C PRO A 191 -4.70 1.12 11.89
N ILE A 192 -5.55 0.75 12.86
CA ILE A 192 -5.60 -0.60 13.43
C ILE A 192 -6.07 -1.67 12.44
N LEU A 193 -6.81 -1.27 11.40
CA LEU A 193 -7.32 -2.14 10.35
C LEU A 193 -6.41 -2.16 9.11
N CYS A 194 -5.41 -1.28 9.02
CA CYS A 194 -4.47 -1.23 7.89
C CYS A 194 -3.46 -2.38 7.92
N THR A 195 -3.05 -2.81 9.11
CA THR A 195 -2.11 -3.92 9.33
C THR A 195 -2.83 -5.26 9.39
N ASP A 196 -2.10 -6.36 9.21
CA ASP A 196 -2.62 -7.72 9.27
C ASP A 196 -3.45 -7.99 10.53
N ASN A 197 -4.70 -8.36 10.34
CA ASN A 197 -5.62 -8.69 11.42
C ASN A 197 -6.67 -9.72 10.96
N ALA A 198 -7.23 -10.48 11.89
CA ALA A 198 -8.24 -11.49 11.56
C ALA A 198 -9.59 -10.89 11.15
N ALA A 199 -9.89 -9.65 11.53
CA ALA A 199 -11.16 -9.01 11.20
C ALA A 199 -11.30 -8.80 9.69
N MET A 200 -10.24 -8.38 9.01
CA MET A 200 -10.22 -8.18 7.56
C MET A 200 -10.49 -9.50 6.80
N ILE A 201 -10.01 -10.63 7.32
CA ILE A 201 -10.28 -11.97 6.78
C ILE A 201 -11.76 -12.33 7.00
N GLY A 202 -12.30 -12.02 8.18
CA GLY A 202 -13.72 -12.19 8.48
C GLY A 202 -14.63 -11.37 7.58
N ALA A 203 -14.25 -10.13 7.25
CA ALA A 203 -14.99 -9.25 6.35
C ALA A 203 -15.06 -9.84 4.92
N ALA A 204 -13.94 -10.27 4.37
CA ALA A 204 -13.91 -10.96 3.07
C ALA A 204 -14.71 -12.28 3.13
N ALA A 205 -14.51 -13.08 4.18
CA ALA A 205 -15.23 -14.34 4.37
C ALA A 205 -16.75 -14.16 4.45
N HIS A 206 -17.22 -13.07 5.07
CA HIS A 206 -18.65 -12.76 5.15
C HIS A 206 -19.27 -12.67 3.75
N TRP A 207 -18.64 -11.89 2.85
CA TRP A 207 -19.13 -11.72 1.48
C TRP A 207 -19.13 -13.03 0.69
N HIS A 208 -18.05 -13.81 0.76
CA HIS A 208 -18.01 -15.15 0.17
C HIS A 208 -19.08 -16.08 0.75
N PHE A 209 -19.30 -16.01 2.07
CA PHE A 209 -20.25 -16.85 2.77
C PHE A 209 -21.71 -16.55 2.37
N ILE A 210 -22.10 -15.28 2.28
CA ILE A 210 -23.47 -14.91 1.85
C ILE A 210 -23.69 -15.22 0.36
N ASN A 211 -22.63 -15.23 -0.45
CA ASN A 211 -22.65 -15.68 -1.85
C ASN A 211 -22.57 -17.21 -2.00
N GLY A 212 -22.68 -17.96 -0.90
CA GLY A 212 -22.82 -19.42 -0.94
C GLY A 212 -21.52 -20.22 -1.02
N ARG A 213 -20.34 -19.58 -1.04
CA ARG A 213 -19.06 -20.30 -1.08
C ARG A 213 -18.82 -21.10 0.20
N ARG A 214 -18.43 -22.36 0.06
CA ARG A 214 -18.08 -23.25 1.17
C ARG A 214 -16.89 -24.08 0.72
N ASP A 215 -15.78 -23.99 1.43
CA ASP A 215 -14.56 -24.73 1.11
C ASP A 215 -14.51 -26.05 1.90
N ASN A 216 -13.78 -27.01 1.35
CA ASN A 216 -13.61 -28.33 1.95
C ASN A 216 -12.47 -28.32 2.98
N LEU A 217 -12.51 -29.25 3.94
CA LEU A 217 -11.51 -29.37 5.00
C LEU A 217 -10.11 -29.77 4.50
N ASN A 218 -10.01 -30.24 3.26
CA ASN A 218 -8.74 -30.56 2.61
C ASN A 218 -8.11 -29.37 1.86
N ILE A 219 -8.59 -28.14 2.09
CA ILE A 219 -7.97 -26.93 1.55
C ILE A 219 -6.52 -26.82 2.05
N ASP A 220 -5.63 -26.40 1.15
CA ASP A 220 -4.21 -26.22 1.42
C ASP A 220 -3.82 -24.72 1.39
N VAL A 221 -2.66 -24.41 1.95
CA VAL A 221 -2.10 -23.06 1.96
C VAL A 221 -1.29 -22.84 0.67
N ILE A 222 -1.59 -21.76 -0.04
CA ILE A 222 -0.86 -21.36 -1.25
C ILE A 222 -0.10 -20.06 -0.95
N PRO A 223 1.22 -20.10 -0.67
CA PRO A 223 1.99 -18.93 -0.23
C PRO A 223 2.01 -17.76 -1.24
N SER A 224 1.85 -18.05 -2.54
CA SER A 224 1.89 -17.08 -3.64
C SER A 224 0.54 -16.92 -4.35
N LEU A 225 -0.56 -17.18 -3.63
CA LEU A 225 -1.91 -17.14 -4.19
C LEU A 225 -2.21 -15.75 -4.78
N GLN A 226 -2.33 -15.70 -6.11
CA GLN A 226 -2.72 -14.48 -6.81
C GLN A 226 -4.21 -14.20 -6.58
N LEU A 227 -4.54 -12.91 -6.45
CA LEU A 227 -5.93 -12.47 -6.47
C LEU A 227 -6.35 -12.33 -7.94
N VAL A 228 -7.27 -13.19 -8.37
CA VAL A 228 -7.79 -13.27 -9.74
C VAL A 228 -9.26 -12.87 -9.81
#